data_AF-A0A9W8F151-F1
#
_entry.id   AF-A0A9W8F151-F1
#
_cell.length_a   1.000
_cell.length_b   1.000
_cell.length_c   1.000
_cell.angle_alpha   90.00
_cell.angle_beta   90.00
_cell.angle_gamma   90.00
#
_symmetry.space_group_name_H-M   'P 1'
#
loop_
_entity.id
_entity.type
_entity.pdbx_description
1 polymer ?
#
loop_
_entity_poly.entity_id
_entity_poly.type
_entity_poly.pdbx_seq_one_letter_code
_entity_poly.pdbx_strand_id
1 'polypeptide(L)'
;MNSALPDTNRDTPQDGCKSPGALSSRTVRSLNRQAHLQLANEQRQAMIENFDMEVEDKIRSMRAQHEADKMDLVLKADCDIAQLPKCVRDMPLVTFLREYGGDVSAAVRGVLKIDDRGCESMVPLPQTPLVIRARRKVATKQT
;
A
#
# COMPACT_ATOMS: atom_id res chain seq x y z
N MET A 1 -15.44 -10.95 43.79
CA MET A 1 -16.63 -10.27 44.35
C MET A 1 -17.85 -10.81 43.63
N ASN A 2 -18.75 -11.40 44.40
CA ASN A 2 -19.96 -12.11 43.98
C ASN A 2 -21.07 -11.11 43.65
N SER A 3 -21.84 -11.35 42.58
CA SER A 3 -23.22 -10.84 42.39
C SER A 3 -23.87 -11.73 41.31
N ALA A 4 -24.61 -12.79 41.60
CA ALA A 4 -25.94 -12.92 42.24
C ALA A 4 -27.08 -12.29 41.42
N LEU A 5 -28.02 -13.15 41.00
CA LEU A 5 -29.20 -12.97 40.12
C LEU A 5 -30.24 -11.94 40.65
N PRO A 6 -31.28 -11.59 39.86
CA PRO A 6 -32.52 -12.33 40.04
C PRO A 6 -33.29 -12.68 38.75
N ASP A 7 -33.85 -13.88 38.76
CA ASP A 7 -34.92 -14.36 37.87
C ASP A 7 -36.17 -13.47 38.01
N THR A 8 -36.72 -13.06 36.87
CA THR A 8 -38.03 -12.40 36.80
C THR A 8 -38.98 -13.27 35.98
N ASN A 9 -39.73 -14.10 36.70
CA ASN A 9 -41.00 -14.66 36.24
C ASN A 9 -41.97 -13.51 35.94
N ARG A 10 -42.50 -13.46 34.72
CA ARG A 10 -43.72 -12.69 34.41
C ARG A 10 -44.66 -13.55 33.58
N ASP A 11 -45.71 -13.99 34.27
CA ASP A 11 -46.97 -14.43 33.68
C ASP A 11 -47.43 -13.45 32.61
N THR A 12 -47.76 -13.98 31.44
CA THR A 12 -48.42 -13.22 30.37
C THR A 12 -49.82 -13.78 30.16
N PRO A 13 -50.88 -12.96 30.14
CA PRO A 13 -52.26 -13.43 29.99
C PRO A 13 -52.51 -14.06 28.62
N GLN A 14 -53.29 -15.14 28.61
CA GLN A 14 -54.01 -15.61 27.42
C GLN A 14 -55.03 -14.55 27.01
N ASP A 15 -54.78 -13.86 25.90
CA ASP A 15 -55.78 -13.01 25.26
C ASP A 15 -56.04 -13.48 23.82
N GLY A 16 -57.30 -13.91 23.61
CA GLY A 16 -58.05 -13.75 22.38
C GLY A 16 -57.42 -14.18 21.06
N CYS A 17 -57.77 -15.39 20.61
CA CYS A 17 -57.79 -15.73 19.19
C CYS A 17 -58.79 -14.83 18.44
N LYS A 18 -58.37 -13.60 18.09
CA LYS A 18 -59.02 -12.82 17.04
C LYS A 18 -58.37 -13.20 15.72
N SER A 19 -59.09 -13.98 14.93
CA SER A 19 -58.74 -14.32 13.56
C SER A 19 -58.34 -13.05 12.80
N PRO A 20 -57.09 -12.93 12.31
CA PRO A 20 -56.68 -11.78 11.54
C PRO A 20 -57.49 -11.78 10.25
N GLY A 21 -58.28 -10.73 10.04
CA GLY A 21 -58.98 -10.50 8.79
C GLY A 21 -57.99 -10.64 7.64
N ALA A 22 -58.38 -11.40 6.62
CA ALA A 22 -57.59 -11.67 5.43
C ALA A 22 -57.17 -10.34 4.79
N LEU A 23 -55.97 -9.88 5.11
CA LEU A 23 -55.31 -8.81 4.39
C LEU A 23 -55.15 -9.28 2.95
N SER A 24 -55.82 -8.57 2.04
CA SER A 24 -55.80 -8.80 0.61
C SER A 24 -54.41 -9.20 0.14
N SER A 25 -54.28 -10.39 -0.44
CA SER A 25 -53.00 -10.97 -0.90
C SER A 25 -52.27 -10.09 -1.92
N ARG A 26 -52.92 -9.06 -2.48
CA ARG A 26 -52.30 -8.02 -3.32
C ARG A 26 -51.41 -7.06 -2.54
N THR A 27 -51.81 -6.64 -1.34
CA THR A 27 -51.08 -5.63 -0.56
C THR A 27 -49.77 -6.20 -0.01
N VAL A 28 -49.79 -7.46 0.42
CA VAL A 28 -48.61 -8.15 0.98
C VAL A 28 -47.52 -8.37 -0.08
N ARG A 29 -47.89 -8.69 -1.33
CA ARG A 29 -46.92 -8.87 -2.43
C ARG A 29 -46.24 -7.57 -2.85
N SER A 30 -46.96 -6.45 -2.79
CA SER A 30 -46.42 -5.12 -3.13
C SER A 30 -45.35 -4.67 -2.13
N LEU A 31 -45.63 -4.83 -0.83
CA LEU A 31 -44.70 -4.46 0.25
C LEU A 31 -43.41 -5.29 0.19
N ASN A 32 -43.53 -6.60 -0.09
CA ASN A 32 -42.38 -7.50 -0.19
C ASN A 32 -41.46 -7.14 -1.37
N ARG A 33 -42.03 -6.70 -2.50
CA ARG A 33 -41.26 -6.21 -3.65
C ARG A 33 -40.52 -4.92 -3.33
N GLN A 34 -41.14 -4.02 -2.57
CA GLN A 34 -40.55 -2.74 -2.20
C GLN A 34 -39.37 -2.91 -1.23
N ALA A 35 -39.50 -3.80 -0.25
CA ALA A 35 -38.41 -4.18 0.66
C ALA A 35 -37.22 -4.80 -0.09
N HIS A 36 -37.47 -5.67 -1.07
CA HIS A 36 -36.40 -6.28 -1.86
C HIS A 36 -35.66 -5.26 -2.74
N LEU A 37 -36.35 -4.24 -3.26
CA LEU A 37 -35.73 -3.15 -4.01
C LEU A 37 -34.89 -2.23 -3.11
N GLN A 38 -35.38 -1.94 -1.90
CA GLN A 38 -34.62 -1.17 -0.90
C GLN A 38 -33.32 -1.90 -0.53
N LEU A 39 -33.41 -3.19 -0.19
CA LEU A 39 -32.23 -4.00 0.14
C LEU A 39 -31.22 -4.04 -1.02
N ALA A 40 -31.68 -4.18 -2.28
CA ALA A 40 -30.80 -4.17 -3.43
C ALA A 40 -30.12 -2.80 -3.64
N ASN A 41 -30.81 -1.71 -3.35
CA ASN A 41 -30.23 -0.36 -3.42
C ASN A 41 -29.21 -0.13 -2.30
N GLU A 42 -29.49 -0.58 -1.08
CA GLU A 42 -28.55 -0.52 0.04
C GLU A 42 -27.28 -1.32 -0.25
N GLN A 43 -27.42 -2.53 -0.80
CA GLN A 43 -26.27 -3.34 -1.22
C GLN A 43 -25.44 -2.67 -2.30
N ARG A 44 -26.10 -2.06 -3.30
CA ARG A 44 -25.42 -1.31 -4.35
C ARG A 44 -24.67 -0.11 -3.77
N GLN A 45 -25.30 0.62 -2.86
CA GLN A 45 -24.71 1.80 -2.23
C GLN A 45 -23.49 1.42 -1.40
N ALA A 46 -23.60 0.37 -0.58
CA ALA A 46 -22.47 -0.16 0.20
C ALA A 46 -21.32 -0.63 -0.71
N MET A 47 -21.62 -1.23 -1.86
CA MET A 47 -20.60 -1.62 -2.84
C MET A 47 -19.85 -0.41 -3.41
N ILE A 48 -20.57 0.66 -3.74
CA ILE A 48 -19.96 1.90 -4.25
C ILE A 48 -19.08 2.54 -3.18
N GLU A 49 -19.57 2.65 -1.94
CA GLU A 49 -18.81 3.22 -0.82
C GLU A 49 -17.53 2.44 -0.54
N ASN A 50 -17.61 1.10 -0.57
CA ASN A 50 -16.41 0.25 -0.44
C ASN A 50 -15.40 0.47 -1.56
N PHE A 51 -15.88 0.63 -2.80
CA PHE A 51 -15.02 0.90 -3.94
C PHE A 51 -14.34 2.28 -3.81
N ASP A 52 -15.09 3.31 -3.41
CA ASP A 52 -14.53 4.65 -3.20
C ASP A 52 -13.45 4.64 -2.11
N MET A 53 -13.69 3.93 -1.00
CA MET A 53 -12.67 3.75 0.04
C MET A 53 -11.40 3.07 -0.49
N GLU A 54 -11.53 2.00 -1.28
CA GLU A 54 -10.38 1.30 -1.87
C GLU A 54 -9.59 2.21 -2.83
N VAL A 55 -10.30 3.00 -3.65
CA VAL A 55 -9.67 3.96 -4.56
C VAL A 55 -8.91 5.03 -3.77
N GLU A 56 -9.51 5.58 -2.71
CA GLU A 56 -8.83 6.55 -1.85
C GLU A 56 -7.58 5.96 -1.18
N ASP A 57 -7.68 4.74 -0.64
CA ASP A 57 -6.54 4.04 -0.05
C ASP A 57 -5.43 3.81 -1.09
N LYS A 58 -5.81 3.44 -2.31
CA LYS A 58 -4.84 3.26 -3.40
C LYS A 58 -4.15 4.58 -3.75
N ILE A 59 -4.89 5.68 -3.85
CA ILE A 59 -4.32 7.02 -4.10
C ILE A 59 -3.38 7.42 -2.97
N ARG A 60 -3.77 7.22 -1.71
CA ARG A 60 -2.91 7.48 -0.53
C ARG A 60 -1.61 6.68 -0.61
N SER A 61 -1.70 5.38 -0.90
CA SER A 61 -0.55 4.51 -1.07
C SER A 61 0.38 4.96 -2.20
N MET A 62 -0.16 5.33 -3.36
CA MET A 62 0.64 5.81 -4.48
C MET A 62 1.35 7.13 -4.16
N ARG A 63 0.69 8.05 -3.47
CA ARG A 63 1.31 9.32 -3.03
C ARG A 63 2.45 9.07 -2.03
N ALA A 64 2.24 8.17 -1.07
CA ALA A 64 3.26 7.81 -0.11
C ALA A 64 4.49 7.18 -0.80
N GLN A 65 4.27 6.28 -1.76
CA GLN A 65 5.36 5.69 -2.54
C GLN A 65 6.12 6.75 -3.34
N HIS A 66 5.40 7.66 -4.00
CA HIS A 66 6.02 8.73 -4.77
C HIS A 66 6.90 9.64 -3.91
N GLU A 67 6.44 10.04 -2.72
CA GLU A 67 7.29 10.84 -1.83
C GLU A 67 8.50 10.04 -1.31
N ALA A 68 8.35 8.75 -1.03
CA ALA A 68 9.47 7.89 -0.67
C ALA A 68 10.52 7.83 -1.80
N ASP A 69 10.09 7.54 -3.03
CA ASP A 69 10.98 7.47 -4.20
C ASP A 69 11.72 8.80 -4.44
N LYS A 70 11.02 9.92 -4.28
CA LYS A 70 11.59 11.26 -4.37
C LYS A 70 12.65 11.49 -3.30
N MET A 71 12.38 11.11 -2.04
CA MET A 71 13.36 11.23 -0.95
C MET A 71 14.59 10.36 -1.22
N ASP A 72 14.40 9.14 -1.71
CA ASP A 72 15.49 8.23 -2.06
C ASP A 72 16.36 8.80 -3.19
N LEU A 73 15.75 9.40 -4.21
CA LEU A 73 16.48 10.04 -5.30
C LEU A 73 17.27 11.27 -4.84
N VAL A 74 16.68 12.10 -3.98
CA VAL A 74 17.38 13.25 -3.38
C VAL A 74 18.56 12.78 -2.56
N LEU A 75 18.35 11.80 -1.66
CA LEU A 75 19.42 11.24 -0.84
C LEU A 75 20.54 10.65 -1.69
N LYS A 76 20.20 9.92 -2.75
CA LYS A 76 21.19 9.37 -3.68
C LYS A 76 21.99 10.48 -4.36
N ALA A 77 21.33 11.52 -4.86
CA ALA A 77 22.01 12.66 -5.48
C ALA A 77 22.95 13.37 -4.50
N ASP A 78 22.51 13.58 -3.25
CA ASP A 78 23.32 14.17 -2.20
C ASP A 78 24.55 13.31 -1.88
N CYS A 79 24.40 11.98 -1.81
CA CYS A 79 25.50 11.04 -1.64
C CYS A 79 26.48 11.07 -2.81
N ASP A 80 25.99 11.13 -4.05
CA ASP A 80 26.83 11.19 -5.26
C ASP A 80 27.61 12.52 -5.30
N ILE A 81 26.96 13.64 -4.96
CA ILE A 81 27.60 14.95 -4.85
C ILE A 81 28.64 14.95 -3.71
N ALA A 82 28.34 14.38 -2.55
CA ALA A 82 29.26 14.34 -1.42
C ALA A 82 30.56 13.57 -1.73
N GLN A 83 30.49 12.58 -2.62
CA GLN A 83 31.65 11.80 -3.07
C GLN A 83 32.54 12.56 -4.07
N LEU A 84 32.03 13.63 -4.69
CA LEU A 84 32.80 14.42 -5.66
C LEU A 84 33.92 15.24 -4.98
N PRO A 85 35.15 15.19 -5.52
CA PRO A 85 36.21 16.10 -5.11
C PRO A 85 35.76 17.57 -5.21
N LYS A 86 36.19 18.39 -4.26
CA LYS A 86 35.75 19.79 -4.17
C LYS A 86 36.00 20.58 -5.47
N CYS A 87 37.15 20.36 -6.12
CA CYS A 87 37.48 20.99 -7.39
C CYS A 87 36.52 20.64 -8.54
N VAL A 88 35.90 19.45 -8.51
CA VAL A 88 34.89 19.04 -9.49
C VAL A 88 33.54 19.66 -9.15
N ARG A 89 33.16 19.73 -7.86
CA ARG A 89 31.90 20.34 -7.43
C ARG A 89 31.83 21.84 -7.73
N ASP A 90 32.94 22.54 -7.55
CA ASP A 90 33.03 23.97 -7.79
C ASP A 90 33.23 24.30 -9.29
N MET A 91 33.38 23.28 -10.15
CA MET A 91 33.58 23.45 -11.59
C MET A 91 32.29 23.91 -12.29
N PRO A 92 32.36 24.90 -13.21
CA PRO A 92 31.20 25.26 -14.03
C PRO A 92 30.67 24.06 -14.81
N LEU A 93 29.35 23.88 -14.83
CA LEU A 93 28.70 22.72 -15.47
C LEU A 93 29.10 22.54 -16.94
N VAL A 94 29.25 23.65 -17.68
CA VAL A 94 29.66 23.63 -19.10
C VAL A 94 31.07 23.04 -19.26
N THR A 95 31.98 23.35 -18.34
CA THR A 95 33.34 22.79 -18.33
C THR A 95 33.30 21.31 -17.95
N PHE A 96 32.53 20.96 -16.93
CA PHE A 96 32.35 19.57 -16.50
C PHE A 96 31.82 18.67 -17.63
N LEU A 97 30.80 19.12 -18.37
CA LEU A 97 30.25 18.38 -19.51
C LEU A 97 31.25 18.26 -20.66
N ARG A 98 32.09 19.28 -20.88
CA ARG A 98 33.11 19.26 -21.93
C ARG A 98 34.27 18.31 -21.60
N GLU A 99 34.75 18.33 -20.36
CA GLU A 99 35.92 17.55 -19.94
C GLU A 99 35.57 16.09 -19.60
N TYR A 100 34.38 15.86 -19.02
CA TYR A 100 34.00 14.54 -18.50
C TYR A 100 32.70 13.97 -19.11
N GLY A 101 32.08 14.67 -20.07
CA GLY A 101 30.85 14.19 -20.71
C GLY A 101 29.64 14.09 -19.79
N GLY A 102 29.70 14.68 -18.60
CA GLY A 102 28.67 14.53 -17.57
C GLY A 102 28.83 13.30 -16.67
N ASP A 103 29.88 12.49 -16.86
CA ASP A 103 30.14 11.30 -16.04
C ASP A 103 30.92 11.65 -14.76
N VAL A 104 30.21 11.56 -13.63
CA VAL A 104 30.75 11.72 -12.27
C VAL A 104 31.90 10.74 -12.02
N SER A 105 31.79 9.50 -12.48
CA SER A 105 32.80 8.46 -12.26
C SER A 105 34.09 8.77 -13.02
N ALA A 106 33.96 9.27 -14.26
CA ALA A 106 35.10 9.71 -15.05
C ALA A 106 35.81 10.91 -14.40
N ALA A 107 35.05 11.87 -13.86
CA ALA A 107 35.61 13.03 -13.17
C ALA A 107 36.38 12.64 -11.90
N VAL A 108 35.84 11.72 -11.08
CA VAL A 108 36.51 11.23 -9.87
C VAL A 108 37.83 10.52 -10.22
N ARG A 109 37.82 9.63 -11.23
CA ARG A 109 39.04 8.92 -11.68
C ARG A 109 40.09 9.89 -12.23
N GLY A 110 39.67 10.86 -13.04
CA GLY A 110 40.57 11.84 -13.67
C GLY A 110 41.25 12.75 -12.67
N VAL A 111 40.55 13.18 -11.62
CA VAL A 111 41.13 14.07 -10.58
C VAL A 111 42.05 13.33 -9.63
N LEU A 112 41.71 12.09 -9.25
CA LEU A 112 42.51 11.33 -8.29
C LEU A 112 43.80 10.77 -8.92
N LYS A 113 44.04 10.97 -10.24
CA LYS A 113 45.17 10.38 -10.99
C LYS A 113 45.42 8.93 -10.56
N ILE A 114 44.34 8.16 -10.44
CA ILE A 114 44.46 6.74 -10.14
C ILE A 114 45.02 6.14 -11.41
N ASP A 115 46.35 5.99 -11.47
CA ASP A 115 47.00 5.25 -12.53
C ASP A 115 46.38 3.85 -12.54
N ASP A 116 45.86 3.41 -13.69
CA ASP A 116 45.23 2.09 -13.89
C ASP A 116 46.16 0.89 -13.59
N ARG A 117 47.36 1.11 -13.04
CA ARG A 117 48.34 0.08 -12.64
C ARG A 117 48.10 -0.54 -11.26
N GLY A 118 47.03 -0.16 -10.54
CA GLY A 118 46.89 -0.46 -9.11
C GLY A 118 45.73 -1.36 -8.67
N CYS A 119 44.90 -1.91 -9.56
CA CYS A 119 43.69 -2.66 -9.16
C CYS A 119 43.74 -4.18 -9.42
N GLU A 120 44.92 -4.81 -9.31
CA GLU A 120 45.05 -6.28 -9.29
C GLU A 120 45.04 -6.90 -7.86
N SER A 121 44.82 -6.12 -6.82
CA SER A 121 44.72 -6.64 -5.44
C SER A 121 43.30 -6.58 -4.90
N MET A 122 42.37 -7.24 -5.60
CA MET A 122 41.11 -7.65 -4.98
C MET A 122 41.35 -9.01 -4.33
N VAL A 123 41.56 -8.99 -3.01
CA VAL A 123 41.43 -10.20 -2.19
C VAL A 123 40.06 -10.81 -2.51
N PRO A 124 39.97 -12.11 -2.87
CA PRO A 124 38.70 -12.73 -3.18
C PRO A 124 37.78 -12.58 -1.97
N LEU A 125 36.62 -11.91 -2.14
CA LEU A 125 35.62 -11.89 -1.09
C LEU A 125 35.19 -13.35 -0.81
N PRO A 126 35.14 -13.77 0.46
CA PRO A 126 34.63 -15.10 0.81
C PRO A 126 33.18 -15.20 0.32
N GLN A 127 32.90 -16.24 -0.47
CA GLN A 127 31.57 -16.52 -0.99
C GLN A 127 30.62 -16.72 0.20
N THR A 128 29.78 -15.72 0.48
CA THR A 128 28.70 -15.90 1.44
C THR A 128 27.58 -16.69 0.74
N PRO A 129 27.10 -17.80 1.32
CA PRO A 129 26.04 -18.58 0.71
C PRO A 129 24.76 -17.74 0.65
N LEU A 130 24.24 -17.58 -0.57
CA LEU A 130 22.96 -16.94 -0.83
C LEU A 130 21.86 -17.73 -0.13
N VAL A 131 21.36 -17.23 1.00
CA VAL A 131 20.16 -17.76 1.64
C VAL A 131 18.96 -17.34 0.78
N ILE A 132 18.60 -18.21 -0.16
CA ILE A 132 17.39 -18.06 -0.99
C ILE A 132 16.18 -18.16 -0.06
N ARG A 133 15.60 -17.01 0.31
CA ARG A 133 14.32 -16.95 1.00
C ARG A 133 13.22 -17.35 0.01
N ALA A 134 12.78 -18.60 0.08
CA ALA A 134 11.66 -19.11 -0.70
C ALA A 134 10.40 -18.27 -0.44
N ARG A 135 9.87 -17.64 -1.50
CA ARG A 135 8.54 -17.00 -1.47
C ARG A 135 7.47 -18.10 -1.48
N ARG A 136 6.70 -18.23 -0.40
CA ARG A 136 5.47 -19.02 -0.38
C ARG A 136 4.47 -18.42 -1.37
N LYS A 137 4.07 -19.19 -2.38
CA LYS A 137 2.90 -18.90 -3.21
C LYS A 137 1.66 -19.17 -2.37
N VAL A 138 0.87 -18.13 -2.10
CA VAL A 138 -0.47 -18.27 -1.53
C VAL A 138 -1.39 -18.71 -2.67
N ALA A 139 -1.90 -19.94 -2.58
CA ALA A 139 -2.88 -20.47 -3.52
C ALA A 139 -4.27 -19.94 -3.12
N THR A 140 -4.83 -19.04 -3.92
CA THR A 140 -6.23 -18.63 -3.87
C THR A 140 -7.08 -19.80 -4.36
N LYS A 141 -7.79 -20.46 -3.43
CA LYS A 141 -8.91 -21.35 -3.78
C LYS A 141 -10.07 -20.47 -4.21
N GLN A 142 -10.47 -20.59 -5.48
CA GLN A 142 -11.78 -20.13 -5.93
C GLN A 142 -12.84 -21.07 -5.34
N THR A 143 -13.79 -20.47 -4.64
CA THR A 143 -15.07 -21.07 -4.22
C THR A 143 -16.05 -21.10 -5.37
#